data_AF-C6ZS33-F1
#
_entry.id   AF-C6ZS33-F1
#
_cell.length_a   1.000
_cell.length_b   1.000
_cell.length_c   1.000
_cell.angle_alpha   90.00
_cell.angle_beta   90.00
_cell.angle_gamma   90.00
#
_symmetry.space_group_name_H-M   'P 1'
#
loop_
_entity.id
_entity.type
_entity.pdbx_description
1 polymer ?
#
loop_
_entity_poly.entity_id
_entity_poly.type
_entity_poly.pdbx_seq_one_letter_code
_entity_poly.pdbx_strand_id
1 'polypeptide(L)'
;MAWSSSSSSTSNTPPQKHEVFISFRSEDTRKTFTSHLNAALERLDIKTYLDNNNLDRGEEIPTTLVRAIEEAKLSVIVFSKNYADSKWCLDELLKILEFGRAKTLIIMPVFYDIDPSDVRNQRGTYAEAFDKHERYFQEKKKLQEWRKGLVEAANYSGWDCDVNRTESEIVEEIAKDVLEKLNRANVSDLDRQITKYEQLAQLQHQYFMCIPSLENCQNHRATVQRITELKMERSMRLLRLTPDMLSHMKNSRADEYNIFSPF
;
A
#
# COMPACT_ATOMS: atom_id res chain seq x y z
N MET A 1 -32.81 38.99 26.19
CA MET A 1 -31.45 38.60 25.75
C MET A 1 -31.41 37.09 25.75
N ALA A 2 -31.38 36.45 24.57
CA ALA A 2 -31.31 35.00 24.44
C ALA A 2 -29.97 34.66 23.76
N TRP A 3 -29.14 33.87 24.43
CA TRP A 3 -27.88 33.37 23.88
C TRP A 3 -28.14 32.10 23.07
N SER A 4 -27.78 32.13 21.79
CA SER A 4 -27.76 30.94 20.93
C SER A 4 -26.47 30.16 21.20
N SER A 5 -26.60 28.97 21.75
CA SER A 5 -25.51 27.99 21.89
C SER A 5 -25.28 27.32 20.53
N SER A 6 -24.15 27.64 19.89
CA SER A 6 -23.66 26.93 18.71
C SER A 6 -23.05 25.59 19.16
N SER A 7 -23.68 24.49 18.77
CA SER A 7 -23.14 23.13 18.92
C SER A 7 -22.15 22.85 17.78
N SER A 8 -20.86 22.77 18.11
CA SER A 8 -19.83 22.28 17.18
C SER A 8 -20.02 20.79 16.93
N SER A 9 -20.40 20.42 15.70
CA SER A 9 -20.44 19.04 15.23
C SER A 9 -19.01 18.51 15.01
N THR A 10 -18.50 17.74 15.97
CA THR A 10 -17.33 16.87 15.74
C THR A 10 -17.75 15.73 14.81
N SER A 11 -17.32 15.78 13.55
CA SER A 11 -17.46 14.68 12.59
C SER A 11 -16.58 13.50 13.01
N ASN A 12 -17.18 12.49 13.63
CA ASN A 12 -16.55 11.18 13.88
C ASN A 12 -16.59 10.31 12.61
N THR A 13 -15.97 10.75 11.51
CA THR A 13 -15.66 9.83 10.41
C THR A 13 -14.51 8.92 10.86
N PRO A 14 -14.63 7.59 10.72
CA PRO A 14 -13.50 6.69 10.99
C PRO A 14 -12.29 7.17 10.18
N PRO A 15 -11.08 7.22 10.75
CA PRO A 15 -9.90 7.64 10.00
C PRO A 15 -9.82 6.79 8.74
N GLN A 16 -9.84 7.47 7.58
CA GLN A 16 -9.81 6.83 6.28
C GLN A 16 -8.49 6.08 6.17
N LYS A 17 -8.54 4.73 6.21
CA LYS A 17 -7.35 3.88 6.10
C LYS A 17 -6.71 4.10 4.74
N HIS A 18 -5.48 4.59 4.74
CA HIS A 18 -4.67 4.73 3.53
C HIS A 18 -4.07 3.37 3.20
N GLU A 19 -4.10 2.98 1.93
CA GLU A 19 -3.49 1.73 1.47
C GLU A 19 -2.00 1.92 1.18
N VAL A 20 -1.62 3.13 0.75
CA VAL A 20 -0.28 3.47 0.32
C VAL A 20 0.25 4.68 1.09
N PHE A 21 1.46 4.60 1.61
CA PHE A 21 2.19 5.74 2.18
C PHE A 21 3.26 6.20 1.18
N ILE A 22 3.29 7.49 0.80
CA ILE A 22 4.32 8.02 -0.08
C ILE A 22 5.26 8.93 0.72
N SER A 23 6.52 8.51 0.89
CA SER A 23 7.60 9.36 1.42
C SER A 23 8.36 10.00 0.27
N PHE A 24 8.61 11.30 0.36
CA PHE A 24 9.26 12.07 -0.69
C PHE A 24 9.83 13.37 -0.13
N ARG A 25 10.74 14.00 -0.88
CA ARG A 25 11.17 15.36 -0.58
C ARG A 25 10.21 16.36 -1.20
N SER A 26 9.46 17.04 -0.34
CA SER A 26 8.47 18.04 -0.69
C SER A 26 8.94 19.08 -1.72
N GLU A 27 10.13 19.62 -1.51
CA GLU A 27 10.73 20.68 -2.32
C GLU A 27 11.14 20.19 -3.70
N ASP A 28 11.43 18.89 -3.85
CA ASP A 28 11.88 18.31 -5.10
C ASP A 28 10.70 17.85 -5.97
N THR A 29 9.73 17.13 -5.40
CA THR A 29 8.76 16.36 -6.20
C THR A 29 7.28 16.62 -5.91
N ARG A 30 6.93 17.42 -4.88
CA ARG A 30 5.52 17.59 -4.45
C ARG A 30 4.60 18.04 -5.59
N LYS A 31 5.02 19.06 -6.34
CA LYS A 31 4.20 19.70 -7.40
C LYS A 31 4.47 19.14 -8.80
N THR A 32 5.32 18.13 -8.90
CA THR A 32 5.74 17.48 -10.14
C THR A 32 5.40 16.00 -10.00
N PHE A 33 6.42 15.12 -10.06
CA PHE A 33 6.28 13.66 -10.05
C PHE A 33 5.33 13.10 -8.99
N THR A 34 5.45 13.52 -7.73
CA THR A 34 4.63 12.97 -6.64
C THR A 34 3.15 13.35 -6.80
N SER A 35 2.84 14.54 -7.28
CA SER A 35 1.44 14.93 -7.55
C SER A 35 0.81 14.09 -8.66
N HIS A 36 1.56 13.79 -9.72
CA HIS A 36 1.11 12.95 -10.81
C HIS A 36 0.96 11.49 -10.39
N LEU A 37 1.92 10.96 -9.63
CA LEU A 37 1.83 9.63 -9.03
C LEU A 37 0.61 9.50 -8.13
N ASN A 38 0.37 10.48 -7.26
CA ASN A 38 -0.79 10.49 -6.39
C ASN A 38 -2.11 10.49 -7.19
N ALA A 39 -2.21 11.33 -8.22
CA ALA A 39 -3.38 11.38 -9.09
C ALA A 39 -3.58 10.06 -9.86
N ALA A 40 -2.51 9.37 -10.25
CA ALA A 40 -2.59 8.06 -10.91
C ALA A 40 -3.10 6.96 -9.97
N LEU A 41 -2.63 6.96 -8.72
CA LEU A 41 -3.14 6.06 -7.69
C LEU A 41 -4.61 6.34 -7.36
N GLU A 42 -5.00 7.61 -7.27
CA GLU A 42 -6.39 8.02 -7.05
C GLU A 42 -7.32 7.56 -8.19
N ARG A 43 -6.89 7.64 -9.46
CA ARG A 43 -7.65 7.09 -10.60
C ARG A 43 -7.89 5.58 -10.50
N LEU A 44 -7.06 4.86 -9.75
CA LEU A 44 -7.20 3.42 -9.49
C LEU A 44 -7.96 3.14 -8.17
N ASP A 45 -8.59 4.15 -7.57
CA ASP A 45 -9.27 4.09 -6.26
C ASP A 45 -8.32 3.64 -5.13
N ILE A 46 -7.04 3.99 -5.22
CA ILE A 46 -6.03 3.70 -4.20
C ILE A 46 -5.92 4.90 -3.26
N LYS A 47 -6.21 4.68 -1.98
CA LYS A 47 -6.10 5.73 -0.96
C LYS A 47 -4.66 5.91 -0.53
N THR A 48 -4.13 7.11 -0.72
CA THR A 48 -2.73 7.45 -0.46
C THR A 48 -2.62 8.42 0.71
N TYR A 49 -1.64 8.20 1.58
CA TYR A 49 -1.16 9.20 2.52
C TYR A 49 0.05 9.90 1.91
N LEU A 50 -0.12 11.18 1.58
CA LEU A 50 0.99 12.07 1.26
C LEU A 50 1.38 12.83 2.51
N ASP A 51 2.63 12.71 2.93
CA ASP A 51 3.12 13.60 3.95
C ASP A 51 3.18 15.04 3.42
N ASN A 52 2.57 15.97 4.17
CA ASN A 52 2.33 17.36 3.76
C ASN A 52 3.40 18.31 4.30
N ASN A 53 4.58 17.82 4.68
CA ASN A 53 5.56 18.64 5.38
C ASN A 53 6.29 19.59 4.43
N ASN A 54 5.76 20.81 4.32
CA ASN A 54 6.48 22.03 3.94
C ASN A 54 7.19 22.67 5.15
N LEU A 55 7.26 21.99 6.30
CA LEU A 55 7.66 22.60 7.55
C LEU A 55 8.66 21.70 8.28
N ASP A 56 9.72 22.33 8.80
CA ASP A 56 10.56 21.82 9.88
C ASP A 56 9.69 21.67 11.15
N ARG A 57 8.77 20.70 11.13
CA ARG A 57 8.11 20.23 12.34
C ARG A 57 9.21 19.60 13.20
N GLY A 58 9.13 19.84 14.51
CA GLY A 58 10.21 19.58 15.48
C GLY A 58 10.78 18.16 15.46
N GLU A 59 11.70 17.90 16.38
CA GLU A 59 12.60 16.73 16.35
C GLU A 59 11.91 15.34 16.32
N GLU A 60 10.61 15.25 16.62
CA GLU A 60 9.88 13.98 16.70
C GLU A 60 8.84 13.80 15.58
N ILE A 61 8.83 12.59 15.01
CA ILE A 61 7.83 12.16 14.03
C ILE A 61 6.44 12.12 14.69
N PRO A 62 5.41 12.81 14.13
CA PRO A 62 4.06 12.81 14.64
C PRO A 62 3.49 11.40 14.71
N THR A 63 2.78 11.10 15.79
CA THR A 63 2.09 9.81 15.98
C THR A 63 1.11 9.51 14.84
N THR A 64 0.52 10.55 14.24
CA THR A 64 -0.35 10.42 13.07
C THR A 64 0.38 9.86 11.84
N LEU A 65 1.65 10.22 11.67
CA LEU A 65 2.48 9.74 10.56
C LEU A 65 2.89 8.28 10.79
N VAL A 66 3.32 7.96 12.01
CA VAL A 66 3.62 6.57 12.40
C VAL A 66 2.41 5.67 12.18
N ARG A 67 1.22 6.12 12.60
CA ARG A 67 -0.04 5.39 12.37
C ARG A 67 -0.36 5.24 10.88
N ALA A 68 -0.12 6.27 10.07
CA ALA A 68 -0.35 6.18 8.63
C ALA A 68 0.58 5.15 7.96
N ILE A 69 1.85 5.04 8.40
CA ILE A 69 2.78 4.01 7.93
C ILE A 69 2.33 2.62 8.40
N GLU A 70 1.92 2.49 9.67
CA GLU A 70 1.45 1.22 10.25
C GLU A 70 0.19 0.68 9.55
N GLU A 71 -0.75 1.57 9.21
CA GLU A 71 -2.01 1.19 8.56
C GLU A 71 -1.84 0.90 7.06
N ALA A 72 -0.80 1.45 6.43
CA ALA A 72 -0.51 1.23 5.02
C ALA A 72 -0.06 -0.22 4.75
N LYS A 73 -0.43 -0.75 3.59
CA LYS A 73 0.03 -2.07 3.11
C LYS A 73 1.29 -1.95 2.28
N LEU A 74 1.50 -0.79 1.66
CA LEU A 74 2.62 -0.50 0.79
C LEU A 74 3.13 0.91 1.06
N SER A 75 4.45 1.08 1.05
CA SER A 75 5.09 2.38 1.06
C SER A 75 5.93 2.59 -0.19
N VAL A 76 5.71 3.72 -0.85
CA VAL A 76 6.52 4.21 -1.96
C VAL A 76 7.50 5.24 -1.41
N ILE A 77 8.79 5.04 -1.62
CA ILE A 77 9.82 6.01 -1.22
C ILE A 77 10.38 6.63 -2.49
N VAL A 78 10.06 7.90 -2.73
CA VAL A 78 10.55 8.65 -3.88
C VAL A 78 11.88 9.32 -3.50
N PHE A 79 12.98 8.65 -3.82
CA PHE A 79 14.32 9.21 -3.70
C PHE A 79 14.55 10.23 -4.81
N SER A 80 14.87 11.45 -4.42
CA SER A 80 15.22 12.57 -5.30
C SER A 80 16.60 13.13 -4.90
N LYS A 81 17.11 14.11 -5.65
CA LYS A 81 18.43 14.72 -5.42
C LYS A 81 18.64 15.21 -3.98
N ASN A 82 17.64 15.85 -3.36
CA ASN A 82 17.78 16.46 -2.04
C ASN A 82 17.01 15.71 -0.93
N TYR A 83 16.63 14.44 -1.17
CA TYR A 83 15.90 13.65 -0.15
C TYR A 83 16.68 13.56 1.17
N ALA A 84 17.98 13.28 1.09
CA ALA A 84 18.83 13.13 2.27
C ALA A 84 19.17 14.46 2.97
N ASP A 85 18.90 15.63 2.39
CA ASP A 85 19.07 16.91 3.10
C ASP A 85 18.06 17.06 4.25
N SER A 86 16.91 16.38 4.14
CA SER A 86 15.85 16.42 5.15
C SER A 86 16.06 15.34 6.22
N LYS A 87 16.38 15.76 7.45
CA LYS A 87 16.38 14.86 8.62
C LYS A 87 15.04 14.15 8.78
N TRP A 88 13.95 14.86 8.50
CA TRP A 88 12.60 14.32 8.54
C TRP A 88 12.40 13.16 7.57
N CYS A 89 12.79 13.33 6.30
CA CYS A 89 12.68 12.25 5.30
C CYS A 89 13.53 11.04 5.71
N LEU A 90 14.71 11.26 6.28
CA LEU A 90 15.56 10.18 6.79
C LEU A 90 14.94 9.47 8.01
N ASP A 91 14.23 10.19 8.86
CA ASP A 91 13.52 9.63 10.02
C ASP A 91 12.27 8.85 9.63
N GLU A 92 11.49 9.35 8.67
CA GLU A 92 10.41 8.61 8.03
C GLU A 92 10.90 7.31 7.42
N LEU A 93 12.02 7.36 6.68
CA LEU A 93 12.64 6.20 6.06
C LEU A 93 12.95 5.10 7.09
N LEU A 94 13.52 5.47 8.23
CA LEU A 94 13.81 4.50 9.30
C LEU A 94 12.53 3.87 9.85
N LYS A 95 11.42 4.62 9.96
CA LYS A 95 10.12 4.08 10.38
C LYS A 95 9.51 3.16 9.34
N ILE A 96 9.57 3.51 8.06
CA ILE A 96 9.11 2.63 6.97
C ILE A 96 9.87 1.30 7.02
N LEU A 97 11.20 1.34 7.17
CA LEU A 97 12.03 0.14 7.29
C LEU A 97 11.74 -0.69 8.55
N GLU A 98 11.43 -0.05 9.67
CA GLU A 98 11.00 -0.72 10.91
C GLU A 98 9.75 -1.60 10.65
N PHE A 99 8.71 -1.06 10.01
CA PHE A 99 7.50 -1.81 9.64
C PHE A 99 7.75 -2.82 8.51
N GLY A 100 8.62 -2.49 7.54
CA GLY A 100 8.99 -3.42 6.47
C GLY A 100 9.69 -4.68 6.98
N ARG A 101 10.60 -4.55 7.95
CA ARG A 101 11.27 -5.68 8.60
C ARG A 101 10.30 -6.57 9.39
N ALA A 102 9.24 -5.98 9.96
CA ALA A 102 8.13 -6.73 10.59
C ALA A 102 7.22 -7.46 9.58
N LYS A 103 7.47 -7.32 8.27
CA LYS A 103 6.70 -7.91 7.15
C LYS A 103 5.23 -7.49 7.10
N THR A 104 4.90 -6.35 7.70
CA THR A 104 3.54 -5.76 7.62
C THR A 104 3.41 -4.79 6.46
N LEU A 105 4.52 -4.30 5.92
CA LEU A 105 4.58 -3.24 4.91
C LEU A 105 5.43 -3.66 3.72
N ILE A 106 4.89 -3.54 2.50
CA ILE A 106 5.63 -3.68 1.25
C ILE A 106 6.41 -2.38 1.00
N ILE A 107 7.72 -2.46 0.79
CA ILE A 107 8.55 -1.28 0.50
C ILE A 107 8.90 -1.26 -0.98
N MET A 108 8.67 -0.12 -1.64
CA MET A 108 9.00 0.09 -3.04
C MET A 108 9.76 1.41 -3.23
N PRO A 109 11.09 1.37 -3.42
CA PRO A 109 11.85 2.56 -3.75
C PRO A 109 11.58 3.01 -5.20
N VAL A 110 11.56 4.31 -5.42
CA VAL A 110 11.49 4.96 -6.73
C VAL A 110 12.63 5.97 -6.80
N PHE A 111 13.56 5.78 -7.72
CA PHE A 111 14.71 6.65 -7.91
C PHE A 111 14.38 7.67 -9.01
N TYR A 112 13.99 8.87 -8.59
CA TYR A 112 13.58 9.96 -9.47
C TYR A 112 14.75 10.92 -9.73
N ASP A 113 15.27 10.92 -10.96
CA ASP A 113 16.39 11.77 -11.40
C ASP A 113 17.62 11.65 -10.46
N ILE A 114 17.88 10.42 -10.00
CA ILE A 114 19.02 10.08 -9.12
C ILE A 114 19.48 8.64 -9.41
N ASP A 115 20.79 8.40 -9.46
CA ASP A 115 21.33 7.05 -9.59
C ASP A 115 21.06 6.25 -8.29
N PRO A 116 20.46 5.05 -8.36
CA PRO A 116 20.27 4.18 -7.18
C PRO A 116 21.57 3.94 -6.39
N SER A 117 22.71 3.95 -7.06
CA SER A 117 24.05 3.80 -6.48
C SER A 117 24.48 5.00 -5.66
N ASP A 118 24.03 6.22 -6.00
CA ASP A 118 24.29 7.42 -5.21
C ASP A 118 23.49 7.39 -3.91
N VAL A 119 22.25 6.91 -3.95
CA VAL A 119 21.45 6.66 -2.73
C VAL A 119 22.09 5.56 -1.88
N ARG A 120 22.41 4.42 -2.49
CA ARG A 120 22.95 3.24 -1.80
C ARG A 120 24.29 3.50 -1.14
N ASN A 121 25.19 4.24 -1.80
CA ASN A 121 26.54 4.49 -1.32
C ASN A 121 26.74 5.91 -0.77
N GLN A 122 25.66 6.69 -0.67
CA GLN A 122 25.64 8.10 -0.25
C GLN A 122 26.70 8.93 -0.98
N ARG A 123 26.64 8.94 -2.32
CA ARG A 123 27.50 9.71 -3.23
C ARG A 123 26.74 10.90 -3.82
N GLY A 124 27.44 11.77 -4.55
CA GLY A 124 26.83 12.95 -5.17
C GLY A 124 26.18 13.86 -4.13
N THR A 125 24.94 14.28 -4.40
CA THR A 125 24.17 15.15 -3.48
C THR A 125 23.92 14.51 -2.11
N TYR A 126 23.88 13.18 -2.02
CA TYR A 126 23.74 12.48 -0.74
C TYR A 126 25.01 12.61 0.10
N ALA A 127 26.19 12.62 -0.51
CA ALA A 127 27.45 12.88 0.22
C ALA A 127 27.43 14.27 0.83
N GLU A 128 27.05 15.28 0.04
CA GLU A 128 26.94 16.67 0.50
C GLU A 128 25.92 16.84 1.64
N ALA A 129 24.78 16.15 1.55
CA ALA A 129 23.77 16.13 2.60
C ALA A 129 24.32 15.58 3.92
N PHE A 130 25.03 14.45 3.87
CA PHE A 130 25.64 13.88 5.08
C PHE A 130 26.80 14.73 5.63
N ASP A 131 27.60 15.38 4.78
CA ASP A 131 28.63 16.32 5.22
C ASP A 131 28.01 17.49 6.00
N LYS A 132 26.84 18.00 5.56
CA LYS A 132 26.09 19.02 6.31
C LYS A 132 25.59 18.45 7.64
N HIS A 133 24.96 17.27 7.64
CA HIS A 133 24.46 16.66 8.87
C HIS A 133 25.57 16.39 9.88
N GLU A 134 26.73 15.89 9.45
CA GLU A 134 27.90 15.64 10.32
C GLU A 134 28.45 16.92 10.97
N ARG A 135 28.32 18.08 10.31
CA ARG A 135 28.73 19.38 10.88
C ARG A 135 27.77 19.92 11.93
N TYR A 136 26.46 19.72 11.75
CA TYR A 136 25.43 20.36 12.56
C TYR A 136 24.70 19.42 13.53
N PHE A 137 24.88 18.11 13.42
CA PHE A 137 24.16 17.12 14.19
C PHE A 137 25.12 16.19 14.94
N GLN A 138 25.06 16.24 16.27
CA GLN A 138 26.05 15.60 17.14
C GLN A 138 25.81 14.09 17.33
N GLU A 139 24.61 13.60 17.01
CA GLU A 139 24.21 12.21 17.24
C GLU A 139 24.79 11.26 16.17
N LYS A 140 26.07 10.89 16.36
CA LYS A 140 26.77 9.95 15.47
C LYS A 140 26.03 8.64 15.26
N LYS A 141 25.34 8.12 16.29
CA LYS A 141 24.57 6.88 16.18
C LYS A 141 23.44 7.02 15.16
N LYS A 142 22.69 8.12 15.22
CA LYS A 142 21.57 8.41 14.34
C LYS A 142 22.02 8.62 12.89
N LEU A 143 23.15 9.29 12.67
CA LEU A 143 23.77 9.40 11.34
C LEU A 143 24.09 8.02 10.74
N GLN A 144 24.62 7.10 11.55
CA GLN A 144 24.89 5.73 11.10
C GLN A 144 23.61 4.93 10.82
N GLU A 145 22.55 5.16 11.60
CA GLU A 145 21.23 4.57 11.33
C GLU A 145 20.67 5.06 9.99
N TRP A 146 20.72 6.37 9.71
CA TRP A 146 20.30 6.92 8.41
C TRP A 146 21.09 6.34 7.24
N ARG A 147 22.42 6.25 7.34
CA ARG A 147 23.26 5.64 6.28
C ARG A 147 22.84 4.18 6.03
N LYS A 148 22.70 3.38 7.09
CA LYS A 148 22.24 1.98 6.97
C LYS A 148 20.83 1.89 6.38
N GLY A 149 19.94 2.79 6.76
CA GLY A 149 18.58 2.85 6.25
C GLY A 149 18.54 3.11 4.75
N LEU A 150 19.32 4.07 4.26
CA LEU A 150 19.43 4.33 2.82
C LEU A 150 19.99 3.14 2.04
N VAL A 151 21.04 2.48 2.57
CA VAL A 151 21.59 1.25 1.96
C VAL A 151 20.51 0.18 1.86
N GLU A 152 19.77 -0.07 2.94
CA GLU A 152 18.72 -1.09 2.99
C GLU A 152 17.56 -0.76 2.04
N ALA A 153 17.06 0.47 2.08
CA ALA A 153 15.97 0.92 1.21
C ALA A 153 16.34 0.84 -0.28
N ALA A 154 17.58 1.20 -0.63
CA ALA A 154 18.07 1.12 -2.01
C ALA A 154 18.34 -0.31 -2.51
N ASN A 155 18.25 -1.32 -1.63
CA ASN A 155 18.36 -2.73 -1.98
C ASN A 155 17.01 -3.43 -2.14
N TYR A 156 15.89 -2.76 -1.83
CA TYR A 156 14.56 -3.26 -2.22
C TYR A 156 14.37 -3.14 -3.74
N SER A 157 13.62 -4.08 -4.32
CA SER A 157 13.22 -4.00 -5.73
C SER A 157 12.25 -2.83 -5.92
N GLY A 158 12.54 -1.99 -6.91
CA GLY A 158 11.77 -0.78 -7.18
C GLY A 158 12.01 -0.25 -8.59
N TRP A 159 11.75 1.04 -8.77
CA TRP A 159 11.76 1.70 -10.07
C TRP A 159 12.93 2.66 -10.19
N ASP A 160 13.70 2.53 -11.26
CA ASP A 160 14.69 3.53 -11.69
C ASP A 160 14.07 4.35 -12.82
N CYS A 161 13.80 5.63 -12.57
CA CYS A 161 13.10 6.49 -13.51
C CYS A 161 14.05 6.93 -14.63
N ASP A 162 14.06 6.17 -15.72
CA ASP A 162 14.87 6.44 -16.92
C ASP A 162 14.55 7.82 -17.53
N VAL A 163 15.59 8.63 -17.73
CA VAL A 163 15.54 9.94 -18.39
C VAL A 163 15.03 9.90 -19.83
N ASN A 164 15.05 8.73 -20.48
CA ASN A 164 14.57 8.55 -21.86
C ASN A 164 13.06 8.30 -21.96
N ARG A 165 12.36 8.11 -20.83
CA ARG A 165 10.93 7.82 -20.79
C ARG A 165 10.13 9.05 -20.36
N THR A 166 8.87 9.12 -20.78
CA THR A 166 8.01 10.21 -20.32
C THR A 166 7.60 9.99 -18.86
N GLU A 167 7.54 11.06 -18.06
CA GLU A 167 7.11 10.98 -16.66
C GLU A 167 5.71 10.35 -16.54
N SER A 168 4.81 10.65 -17.49
CA SER A 168 3.47 10.06 -17.55
C SER A 168 3.48 8.54 -17.68
N GLU A 169 4.34 7.98 -18.54
CA GLU A 169 4.44 6.52 -18.71
C GLU A 169 4.97 5.85 -17.44
N ILE A 170 6.02 6.44 -16.85
CA ILE A 170 6.61 5.94 -15.60
C ILE A 170 5.56 5.96 -14.47
N VAL A 171 4.84 7.07 -14.31
CA VAL A 171 3.80 7.24 -13.30
C VAL A 171 2.68 6.19 -13.45
N GLU A 172 2.21 5.96 -14.68
CA GLU A 172 1.16 4.96 -14.95
C GLU A 172 1.63 3.53 -14.66
N GLU A 173 2.87 3.19 -14.99
CA GLU A 173 3.42 1.87 -14.70
C GLU A 173 3.65 1.65 -13.21
N ILE A 174 4.18 2.65 -12.50
CA ILE A 174 4.32 2.60 -11.04
C ILE A 174 2.94 2.43 -10.39
N ALA A 175 1.92 3.17 -10.83
CA ALA A 175 0.57 3.06 -10.28
C ALA A 175 -0.04 1.66 -10.49
N LYS A 176 0.16 1.06 -11.68
CA LYS A 176 -0.24 -0.33 -11.96
C LYS A 176 0.52 -1.34 -11.11
N ASP A 177 1.83 -1.17 -10.94
CA ASP A 177 2.64 -2.06 -10.11
C ASP A 177 2.20 -1.99 -8.63
N VAL A 178 1.92 -0.79 -8.12
CA VAL A 178 1.33 -0.61 -6.78
C VAL A 178 0.00 -1.35 -6.67
N LEU A 179 -0.90 -1.20 -7.65
CA LEU A 179 -2.17 -1.91 -7.67
C LEU A 179 -1.98 -3.43 -7.64
N GLU A 180 -1.07 -3.97 -8.45
CA GLU A 180 -0.77 -5.40 -8.48
C GLU A 180 -0.21 -5.92 -7.14
N LYS A 181 0.71 -5.19 -6.52
CA LYS A 181 1.26 -5.54 -5.21
C LYS A 181 0.19 -5.50 -4.11
N LEU A 182 -0.66 -4.48 -4.10
CA LEU A 182 -1.80 -4.38 -3.19
C LEU A 182 -2.78 -5.54 -3.40
N ASN A 183 -3.11 -5.87 -4.65
CA ASN A 183 -4.00 -6.97 -4.99
C ASN A 183 -3.45 -8.30 -4.47
N ARG A 184 -2.16 -8.59 -4.70
CA ARG A 184 -1.49 -9.78 -4.14
C ARG A 184 -1.54 -9.82 -2.63
N ALA A 185 -1.26 -8.70 -1.96
CA ALA A 185 -1.33 -8.61 -0.50
C ALA A 185 -2.74 -8.89 0.02
N ASN A 186 -3.76 -8.30 -0.62
CA ASN A 186 -5.17 -8.37 -0.23
C ASN A 186 -5.81 -9.75 -0.34
N VAL A 187 -5.27 -10.64 -1.19
CA VAL A 187 -5.81 -11.99 -1.39
C VAL A 187 -4.88 -13.10 -0.91
N SER A 188 -3.68 -12.77 -0.41
CA SER A 188 -2.68 -13.78 0.01
C SER A 188 -3.20 -14.77 1.06
N ASP A 189 -4.05 -14.31 1.99
CA ASP A 189 -4.71 -15.14 3.00
C ASP A 189 -5.76 -16.07 2.37
N LEU A 190 -6.52 -15.58 1.41
CA LEU A 190 -7.53 -16.33 0.66
C LEU A 190 -6.87 -17.35 -0.26
N ASP A 191 -5.82 -16.99 -0.98
CA ASP A 191 -5.04 -17.88 -1.83
C ASP A 191 -4.53 -19.08 -1.02
N ARG A 192 -3.94 -18.80 0.16
CA ARG A 192 -3.49 -19.86 1.08
C ARG A 192 -4.63 -20.74 1.55
N GLN A 193 -5.80 -20.18 1.84
CA GLN A 193 -6.99 -20.97 2.22
C GLN A 193 -7.47 -21.84 1.07
N ILE A 194 -7.65 -21.26 -0.12
CA ILE A 194 -8.09 -21.96 -1.34
C ILE A 194 -7.17 -23.15 -1.61
N THR A 195 -5.85 -22.98 -1.59
CA THR A 195 -4.90 -24.09 -1.79
C THR A 195 -5.08 -25.21 -0.76
N LYS A 196 -5.26 -24.88 0.53
CA LYS A 196 -5.50 -25.90 1.58
C LYS A 196 -6.80 -26.67 1.35
N TYR A 197 -7.88 -25.96 1.00
CA TYR A 197 -9.17 -26.59 0.74
C TYR A 197 -9.16 -27.41 -0.55
N GLU A 198 -8.43 -26.99 -1.58
CA GLU A 198 -8.24 -27.76 -2.82
C GLU A 198 -7.51 -29.08 -2.54
N GLN A 199 -6.47 -29.08 -1.71
CA GLN A 199 -5.79 -30.30 -1.24
C GLN A 199 -6.74 -31.21 -0.45
N LEU A 200 -7.53 -30.63 0.47
CA LEU A 200 -8.53 -31.38 1.24
C LEU A 200 -9.59 -32.02 0.33
N ALA A 201 -10.08 -31.29 -0.68
CA ALA A 201 -11.07 -31.79 -1.62
C ALA A 201 -10.53 -32.98 -2.43
N GLN A 202 -9.25 -32.94 -2.82
CA GLN A 202 -8.56 -34.05 -3.49
C GLN A 202 -8.49 -35.30 -2.60
N LEU A 203 -8.07 -35.14 -1.33
CA LEU A 203 -8.01 -36.24 -0.37
C LEU A 203 -9.39 -36.84 -0.08
N GLN A 204 -10.41 -36.00 0.13
CA GLN A 204 -11.78 -36.46 0.34
C GLN A 204 -12.34 -37.19 -0.87
N HIS A 205 -12.01 -36.73 -2.09
CA HIS A 205 -12.39 -37.41 -3.31
C HIS A 205 -11.74 -38.80 -3.39
N GLN A 206 -10.43 -38.90 -3.15
CA GLN A 206 -9.73 -40.19 -3.10
C GLN A 206 -10.31 -41.14 -2.04
N TYR A 207 -10.62 -40.61 -0.85
CA TYR A 207 -11.23 -41.39 0.24
C TYR A 207 -12.62 -41.89 -0.12
N PHE A 208 -13.46 -41.04 -0.74
CA PHE A 208 -14.78 -41.44 -1.25
C PHE A 208 -14.69 -42.52 -2.33
N MET A 209 -13.68 -42.47 -3.21
CA MET A 209 -13.46 -43.50 -4.24
C MET A 209 -13.05 -44.85 -3.63
N CYS A 210 -12.35 -44.85 -2.49
CA CYS A 210 -11.97 -46.07 -1.77
C CYS A 210 -13.12 -46.61 -0.89
N ILE A 211 -13.88 -45.70 -0.26
CA ILE A 211 -14.97 -46.02 0.67
C ILE A 211 -16.19 -45.16 0.29
N PRO A 212 -17.01 -45.63 -0.66
CA PRO A 212 -18.20 -44.90 -1.05
C PRO A 212 -19.22 -44.85 0.08
N SER A 213 -19.46 -43.66 0.63
CA SER A 213 -20.51 -43.41 1.61
C SER A 213 -21.16 -42.04 1.38
N LEU A 214 -22.42 -41.90 1.82
CA LEU A 214 -23.14 -40.63 1.73
C LEU A 214 -22.39 -39.52 2.49
N GLU A 215 -21.88 -39.84 3.68
CA GLU A 215 -21.10 -38.93 4.52
C GLU A 215 -19.84 -38.43 3.80
N ASN A 216 -19.06 -39.34 3.20
CA ASN A 216 -17.84 -38.97 2.46
C ASN A 216 -18.16 -38.07 1.24
N CYS A 217 -19.26 -38.37 0.53
CA CYS A 217 -19.73 -37.54 -0.57
C CYS A 217 -20.16 -36.13 -0.09
N GLN A 218 -20.87 -36.05 1.04
CA GLN A 218 -21.29 -34.79 1.64
C GLN A 218 -20.10 -33.94 2.10
N ASN A 219 -19.10 -34.56 2.74
CA ASN A 219 -17.87 -33.88 3.16
C ASN A 219 -17.10 -33.29 1.98
N HIS A 220 -16.95 -34.05 0.89
CA HIS A 220 -16.35 -33.56 -0.35
C HIS A 220 -17.15 -32.39 -0.94
N ARG A 221 -18.49 -32.53 -1.03
CA ARG A 221 -19.37 -31.48 -1.56
C ARG A 221 -19.29 -30.19 -0.75
N ALA A 222 -19.31 -30.28 0.58
CA ALA A 222 -19.19 -29.13 1.48
C ALA A 222 -17.84 -28.40 1.29
N THR A 223 -16.76 -29.15 1.10
CA THR A 223 -15.42 -28.59 0.85
C THR A 223 -15.36 -27.88 -0.50
N VAL A 224 -15.93 -28.46 -1.56
CA VAL A 224 -16.03 -27.82 -2.89
C VAL A 224 -16.88 -26.55 -2.84
N GLN A 225 -17.98 -26.57 -2.10
CA GLN A 225 -18.80 -25.38 -1.87
C GLN A 225 -17.98 -24.29 -1.16
N ARG A 226 -17.21 -24.63 -0.13
CA ARG A 226 -16.35 -23.68 0.58
C ARG A 226 -15.27 -23.07 -0.33
N ILE A 227 -14.65 -23.86 -1.21
CA ILE A 227 -13.70 -23.34 -2.23
C ILE A 227 -14.39 -22.31 -3.12
N THR A 228 -15.64 -22.57 -3.53
CA THR A 228 -16.42 -21.67 -4.39
C THR A 228 -16.69 -20.33 -3.70
N GLU A 229 -17.08 -20.36 -2.43
CA GLU A 229 -17.25 -19.15 -1.59
C GLU A 229 -15.95 -18.34 -1.47
N LEU A 230 -14.83 -19.01 -1.18
CA LEU A 230 -13.52 -18.36 -1.07
C LEU A 230 -13.07 -17.74 -2.40
N LYS A 231 -13.32 -18.41 -3.53
CA LYS A 231 -13.03 -17.88 -4.87
C LYS A 231 -13.89 -16.66 -5.18
N MET A 232 -15.15 -16.64 -4.75
CA MET A 232 -16.02 -15.47 -4.88
C MET A 232 -15.51 -14.29 -4.03
N GLU A 233 -15.18 -14.54 -2.75
CA GLU A 233 -14.61 -13.52 -1.86
C GLU A 233 -13.30 -12.95 -2.42
N ARG A 234 -12.44 -13.82 -2.95
CA ARG A 234 -11.20 -13.43 -3.63
C ARG A 234 -11.46 -12.48 -4.79
N SER A 235 -12.39 -12.84 -5.68
CA SER A 235 -12.77 -11.99 -6.81
C SER A 235 -13.35 -10.65 -6.37
N MET A 236 -14.15 -10.65 -5.30
CA MET A 236 -14.67 -9.41 -4.70
C MET A 236 -13.55 -8.48 -4.21
N ARG A 237 -12.52 -9.04 -3.55
CA ARG A 237 -11.37 -8.25 -3.08
C ARG A 237 -10.54 -7.68 -4.24
N LEU A 238 -10.32 -8.45 -5.31
CA LEU A 238 -9.58 -7.99 -6.50
C LEU A 238 -10.32 -6.90 -7.27
N LEU A 239 -11.64 -7.02 -7.36
CA LEU A 239 -12.51 -6.03 -8.00
C LEU A 239 -12.83 -4.83 -7.10
N ARG A 240 -12.30 -4.81 -5.86
CA ARG A 240 -12.52 -3.74 -4.87
C ARG A 240 -14.01 -3.43 -4.61
N LEU A 241 -14.86 -4.46 -4.69
CA LEU A 241 -16.31 -4.29 -4.50
C LEU A 241 -16.62 -4.02 -3.03
N THR A 242 -17.28 -2.90 -2.74
CA THR A 242 -17.77 -2.60 -1.40
C THR A 242 -19.08 -3.36 -1.11
N PRO A 243 -19.42 -3.61 0.17
CA PRO A 243 -20.73 -4.18 0.53
C PRO A 243 -21.91 -3.42 -0.08
N ASP A 244 -21.80 -2.09 -0.18
CA ASP A 244 -22.81 -1.22 -0.78
C ASP A 244 -22.97 -1.50 -2.28
N MET A 245 -21.88 -1.65 -3.04
CA MET A 245 -21.93 -2.01 -4.47
C MET A 245 -22.65 -3.34 -4.71
N LEU A 246 -22.40 -4.33 -3.84
CA LEU A 246 -23.05 -5.65 -3.95
C LEU A 246 -24.54 -5.60 -3.63
N SER A 247 -24.95 -4.72 -2.70
CA SER A 247 -26.37 -4.55 -2.39
C SER A 247 -27.16 -4.03 -3.59
N HIS A 248 -26.59 -3.08 -4.35
CA HIS A 248 -27.20 -2.55 -5.57
C HIS A 248 -27.32 -3.62 -6.67
N MET A 249 -26.31 -4.48 -6.83
CA MET A 249 -26.36 -5.59 -7.81
C MET A 249 -27.40 -6.67 -7.48
N LYS A 250 -27.72 -6.89 -6.20
CA LYS A 250 -28.77 -7.83 -5.79
C LYS A 250 -30.17 -7.26 -6.07
N ASN A 251 -30.36 -5.97 -5.85
CA ASN A 251 -31.64 -5.30 -6.08
C ASN A 251 -31.95 -5.14 -7.57
N SER A 252 -30.96 -4.87 -8.43
CA SER A 252 -31.18 -4.76 -9.88
C SER A 252 -31.67 -6.07 -10.52
N ARG A 253 -31.28 -7.23 -9.98
CA ARG A 253 -31.83 -8.52 -10.42
C ARG A 253 -33.30 -8.70 -10.05
N ALA A 254 -33.78 -8.09 -8.96
CA ALA A 254 -35.21 -8.16 -8.62
C ALA A 254 -36.08 -7.37 -9.62
N ASP A 255 -35.52 -6.32 -10.24
CA ASP A 255 -36.23 -5.50 -11.23
C ASP A 255 -36.20 -6.10 -12.64
N GLU A 256 -35.15 -6.83 -13.02
CA GLU A 256 -35.07 -7.50 -14.33
C GLU A 256 -36.03 -8.70 -14.47
N TYR A 257 -36.45 -9.33 -13.36
CA TYR A 257 -37.46 -10.40 -13.39
C TYR A 257 -38.90 -9.88 -13.57
N ASN A 258 -39.14 -8.57 -13.55
CA ASN A 258 -40.47 -7.98 -13.79
C ASN A 258 -40.71 -7.54 -15.25
N ILE A 259 -39.74 -7.71 -16.15
CA ILE A 259 -39.85 -7.31 -17.56
C ILE A 259 -40.16 -8.51 -18.49
N PHE A 260 -40.11 -9.73 -17.97
CA PHE A 260 -40.47 -10.97 -18.70
C PHE A 260 -41.64 -11.70 -18.02
N SER A 261 -42.83 -11.10 -18.00
CA SER A 261 -44.08 -11.88 -17.86
C SER A 261 -44.80 -11.89 -19.22
N PRO A 262 -44.89 -13.03 -19.92
CA PRO A 262 -45.77 -13.12 -21.07
C PRO A 262 -47.22 -13.24 -20.56
N PHE A 263 -48.10 -12.37 -21.09
CA PHE A 263 -49.53 -12.66 -21.21
C PHE A 263 -49.74 -13.90 -22.09
#